data_AF-A0A2N0R1N2-F1
#
_entry.id   AF-A0A2N0R1N2-F1
#
_cell.length_a   1.000
_cell.length_b   1.000
_cell.length_c   1.000
_cell.angle_alpha   90.00
_cell.angle_beta   90.00
_cell.angle_gamma   90.00
#
_symmetry.space_group_name_H-M   'P 1'
#
loop_
_entity.id
_entity.type
_entity.pdbx_description
1 polymer ?
#
loop_
_entity_poly.entity_id
_entity_poly.type
_entity_poly.pdbx_seq_one_letter_code
_entity_poly.pdbx_strand_id
1 'polypeptide(L)'
;MTTKEVLEFERKLHELLERKPPGISASKIKDLTRIAMTSPKQYKNIVYSVQKFIQRCSVDYKLGALYVLDSISQAAARQKTAVAEKDDINSSGWSGAEYLERFEKVLEEMFSNIMQCPEYDKDKVKRVLDIWISKDGGIYSREVLQKIKEAHFQQRTMTN
;
A
#
# COMPACT_ATOMS: atom_id res chain seq x y z
N MET A 1 0.94 -6.19 22.89
CA MET A 1 0.88 -7.62 22.56
C MET A 1 0.51 -7.77 21.10
N THR A 2 1.32 -8.47 20.31
CA THR A 2 1.01 -8.79 18.89
C THR A 2 -0.18 -9.75 18.86
N THR A 3 -1.26 -9.38 18.17
CA THR A 3 -2.47 -10.19 18.13
C THR A 3 -2.38 -11.30 17.08
N LYS A 4 -3.25 -12.31 17.18
CA LYS A 4 -3.30 -13.44 16.24
C LYS A 4 -3.44 -12.98 14.79
N GLU A 5 -4.21 -11.93 14.55
CA GLU A 5 -4.43 -11.40 13.19
C GLU A 5 -3.16 -10.77 12.61
N VAL A 6 -2.36 -10.08 13.43
CA VAL A 6 -1.07 -9.52 13.00
C VAL A 6 -0.08 -10.64 12.68
N LEU A 7 -0.02 -11.69 13.50
CA LEU A 7 0.84 -12.85 13.25
C LEU A 7 0.43 -13.58 11.95
N GLU A 8 -0.88 -13.75 11.71
CA GLU A 8 -1.38 -14.35 10.47
C GLU A 8 -1.04 -13.49 9.25
N PHE A 9 -1.22 -12.17 9.36
CA PHE A 9 -0.88 -11.21 8.32
C PHE A 9 0.62 -11.27 7.99
N GLU A 10 1.49 -11.20 9.00
CA GLU A 10 2.94 -11.28 8.82
C GLU A 10 3.35 -12.60 8.18
N ARG A 11 2.80 -13.72 8.64
CA ARG A 11 3.09 -15.04 8.04
C ARG A 11 2.75 -15.05 6.55
N LYS A 12 1.53 -14.63 6.18
CA LYS A 12 1.11 -14.55 4.77
C LYS A 12 1.92 -13.54 3.95
N LEU A 13 2.39 -12.46 4.57
CA LEU A 13 3.23 -11.46 3.93
C LEU A 13 4.60 -12.06 3.59
N HIS A 14 5.19 -12.85 4.48
CA HIS A 14 6.46 -13.54 4.23
C HIS A 14 6.32 -14.68 3.21
N GLU A 15 5.16 -15.36 3.14
CA GLU A 15 4.88 -16.35 2.09
C GLU A 15 4.93 -15.74 0.67
N LEU A 16 4.88 -14.42 0.51
CA LEU A 16 5.10 -13.77 -0.79
C LEU A 16 6.54 -13.97 -1.31
N LEU A 17 7.50 -14.20 -0.41
CA LEU A 17 8.92 -14.40 -0.72
C LEU A 17 9.26 -15.82 -1.17
N GLU A 18 8.36 -16.79 -0.97
CA GLU A 18 8.62 -18.20 -1.23
C GLU A 18 8.46 -18.59 -2.71
N ARG A 19 7.95 -17.67 -3.55
CA ARG A 19 7.73 -17.93 -4.98
C ARG A 19 8.69 -17.10 -5.83
N LYS A 20 9.28 -17.75 -6.84
CA LYS A 20 10.13 -17.07 -7.83
C LYS A 20 9.40 -15.83 -8.40
N PRO A 21 10.02 -14.65 -8.42
CA PRO A 21 9.50 -13.45 -9.09
C PRO A 21 9.09 -13.76 -10.54
N PRO A 22 7.98 -13.20 -11.05
CA PRO A 22 7.10 -12.20 -10.43
C PRO A 22 5.99 -12.84 -9.56
N GLY A 23 6.20 -14.07 -9.06
CA GLY A 23 5.26 -15.06 -8.53
C GLY A 23 4.36 -14.69 -7.34
N ILE A 24 3.85 -13.48 -7.30
CA ILE A 24 2.84 -12.99 -6.38
C ILE A 24 1.48 -13.28 -6.96
N SER A 25 0.71 -14.11 -6.26
CA SER A 25 -0.62 -14.48 -6.70
C SER A 25 -1.63 -13.42 -6.27
N ALA A 26 -2.54 -13.07 -7.17
CA ALA A 26 -3.69 -12.22 -6.85
C ALA A 26 -4.49 -12.75 -5.64
N SER A 27 -4.54 -14.07 -5.47
CA SER A 27 -5.19 -14.70 -4.31
C SER A 27 -4.51 -14.33 -2.99
N LYS A 28 -3.16 -14.32 -2.92
CA LYS A 28 -2.44 -13.94 -1.69
C LYS A 28 -2.64 -12.46 -1.35
N ILE A 29 -2.63 -11.59 -2.36
CA ILE A 29 -2.93 -10.16 -2.18
C ILE A 29 -4.35 -9.97 -1.63
N LYS A 30 -5.35 -10.67 -2.19
CA LYS A 30 -6.74 -10.65 -1.71
C LYS A 30 -6.85 -11.12 -0.26
N ASP A 31 -6.16 -12.19 0.11
CA ASP A 31 -6.13 -12.70 1.49
C ASP A 31 -5.54 -11.68 2.47
N LEU A 32 -4.40 -11.08 2.14
CA LEU A 32 -3.77 -10.04 2.96
C LEU A 32 -4.71 -8.83 3.12
N THR A 33 -5.36 -8.42 2.03
CA THR A 33 -6.33 -7.33 2.04
C THR A 33 -7.52 -7.66 2.94
N ARG A 34 -8.06 -8.88 2.84
CA ARG A 34 -9.17 -9.33 3.69
C ARG A 34 -8.78 -9.24 5.16
N ILE A 35 -7.62 -9.79 5.55
CA ILE A 35 -7.16 -9.74 6.95
C ILE A 35 -7.04 -8.30 7.42
N ALA A 36 -6.42 -7.42 6.63
CA ALA A 36 -6.29 -6.01 6.98
C ALA A 36 -7.64 -5.31 7.22
N MET A 37 -8.61 -5.55 6.34
CA MET A 37 -9.94 -4.94 6.41
C MET A 37 -10.81 -5.53 7.53
N THR A 38 -10.61 -6.80 7.89
CA THR A 38 -11.32 -7.44 9.02
C THR A 38 -10.67 -7.19 10.38
N SER A 39 -9.50 -6.57 10.42
CA SER A 39 -8.75 -6.28 11.65
C SER A 39 -8.49 -4.78 11.84
N PRO A 40 -9.53 -3.93 11.83
CA PRO A 40 -9.39 -2.47 11.84
C PRO A 40 -8.65 -1.94 13.07
N LYS A 41 -8.81 -2.58 14.24
CA LYS A 41 -8.10 -2.23 15.48
C LYS A 41 -6.58 -2.38 15.38
N GLN A 42 -6.10 -3.18 14.43
CA GLN A 42 -4.68 -3.51 14.24
C GLN A 42 -4.00 -2.69 13.14
N TYR A 43 -4.66 -1.65 12.59
CA TYR A 43 -4.14 -0.89 11.45
C TYR A 43 -2.70 -0.42 11.63
N LYS A 44 -2.31 0.05 12.83
CA LYS A 44 -0.94 0.49 13.13
C LYS A 44 0.08 -0.64 12.95
N ASN A 45 -0.24 -1.82 13.47
CA ASN A 45 0.63 -2.99 13.41
C ASN A 45 0.74 -3.50 11.97
N ILE A 46 -0.38 -3.55 11.25
CA ILE A 46 -0.42 -4.02 9.87
C ILE A 46 0.35 -3.07 8.94
N VAL A 47 0.15 -1.75 9.07
CA VAL A 47 0.92 -0.76 8.31
C VAL A 47 2.41 -0.89 8.62
N TYR A 48 2.78 -1.07 9.90
CA TYR A 48 4.17 -1.30 10.29
C TYR A 48 4.76 -2.57 9.67
N SER A 49 4.02 -3.69 9.66
CA SER A 49 4.46 -4.93 9.02
C SER A 49 4.67 -4.76 7.51
N VAL A 50 3.78 -4.03 6.82
CA VAL A 50 3.94 -3.70 5.40
C VAL A 50 5.17 -2.81 5.16
N GLN A 51 5.33 -1.73 5.93
CA GLN A 51 6.50 -0.83 5.84
C GLN A 51 7.81 -1.60 6.04
N LYS A 52 7.89 -2.40 7.10
CA LYS A 52 9.07 -3.22 7.43
C LYS A 52 9.36 -4.24 6.34
N PHE A 53 8.32 -4.84 5.75
CA PHE A 53 8.48 -5.77 4.63
C PHE A 53 9.03 -5.07 3.39
N ILE A 54 8.46 -3.92 3.00
CA ILE A 54 8.95 -3.09 1.88
C ILE A 54 10.41 -2.70 2.10
N GLN A 55 10.79 -2.35 3.32
CA GLN A 55 12.17 -1.97 3.65
C GLN A 55 13.15 -3.15 3.49
N ARG A 56 12.75 -4.36 3.91
CA ARG A 56 13.67 -5.51 4.06
C ARG A 56 13.64 -6.52 2.93
N CYS A 57 12.57 -6.59 2.14
CA CYS A 57 12.47 -7.59 1.08
C CYS A 57 13.48 -7.32 -0.06
N SER A 58 13.88 -8.38 -0.78
CA SER A 58 14.75 -8.25 -1.97
C SER A 58 14.09 -7.36 -3.03
N VAL A 59 14.92 -6.75 -3.88
CA VAL A 59 14.51 -5.85 -4.96
C VAL A 59 13.43 -6.45 -5.87
N ASP A 60 13.50 -7.76 -6.12
CA ASP A 60 12.53 -8.47 -6.99
C ASP A 60 11.11 -8.57 -6.39
N TYR A 61 10.95 -8.31 -5.09
CA TYR A 61 9.65 -8.35 -4.41
C TYR A 61 9.05 -6.96 -4.18
N LYS A 62 9.74 -5.88 -4.55
CA LYS A 62 9.28 -4.50 -4.31
C LYS A 62 7.97 -4.19 -5.02
N LEU A 63 7.85 -4.58 -6.30
CA LEU A 63 6.61 -4.42 -7.07
C LEU A 63 5.44 -5.18 -6.40
N GLY A 64 5.75 -6.37 -5.91
CA GLY A 64 4.85 -7.18 -5.13
C GLY A 64 4.31 -6.53 -3.87
N ALA A 65 5.22 -6.00 -3.08
CA ALA A 65 4.91 -5.28 -1.86
C ALA A 65 4.05 -4.04 -2.16
N LEU A 66 4.34 -3.34 -3.27
CA LEU A 66 3.50 -2.23 -3.76
C LEU A 66 2.08 -2.69 -4.08
N TYR A 67 1.88 -3.85 -4.71
CA TYR A 67 0.52 -4.36 -4.97
C TYR A 67 -0.25 -4.73 -3.71
N VAL A 68 0.42 -5.18 -2.64
CA VAL A 68 -0.21 -5.38 -1.33
C VAL A 68 -0.65 -4.04 -0.75
N LEU A 69 0.24 -3.04 -0.74
CA LEU A 69 -0.06 -1.68 -0.31
C LEU A 69 -1.25 -1.10 -1.10
N ASP A 70 -1.21 -1.16 -2.42
CA ASP A 70 -2.28 -0.70 -3.32
C ASP A 70 -3.61 -1.37 -2.99
N SER A 71 -3.65 -2.70 -2.89
CA SER A 71 -4.89 -3.43 -2.63
C SER A 71 -5.53 -3.05 -1.29
N ILE A 72 -4.74 -2.89 -0.23
CA ILE A 72 -5.23 -2.44 1.08
C ILE A 72 -5.74 -1.00 0.99
N SER A 73 -4.98 -0.09 0.38
CA SER A 73 -5.38 1.33 0.26
C SER A 73 -6.63 1.51 -0.59
N GLN A 74 -6.77 0.75 -1.68
CA GLN A 74 -8.00 0.76 -2.46
C GLN A 74 -9.20 0.21 -1.68
N ALA A 75 -9.01 -0.82 -0.85
CA ALA A 75 -10.09 -1.34 -0.01
C ALA A 75 -10.48 -0.35 1.08
N ALA A 76 -9.50 0.27 1.75
CA ALA A 76 -9.72 1.31 2.75
C ALA A 76 -10.44 2.54 2.18
N ALA A 77 -10.08 2.98 0.97
CA ALA A 77 -10.78 4.06 0.28
C ALA A 77 -12.25 3.71 -0.03
N ARG A 78 -12.52 2.48 -0.52
CA ARG A 78 -13.90 2.02 -0.74
C ARG A 78 -14.70 1.98 0.56
N GLN A 79 -14.10 1.51 1.66
CA GLN A 79 -14.72 1.54 2.97
C GLN A 79 -15.07 2.98 3.39
N LYS A 80 -14.13 3.92 3.23
CA LYS A 80 -14.34 5.33 3.57
C LYS A 80 -15.53 5.93 2.85
N THR A 81 -15.62 5.71 1.54
CA THR A 81 -16.77 6.16 0.73
C THR A 81 -18.07 5.49 1.19
N ALA A 82 -18.06 4.17 1.40
CA ALA A 82 -19.25 3.44 1.82
C ALA A 82 -19.76 3.85 3.22
N VAL A 83 -18.88 4.23 4.15
CA VAL A 83 -19.28 4.78 5.45
C VAL A 83 -19.87 6.18 5.29
N ALA A 84 -19.28 7.03 4.44
CA ALA A 84 -19.79 8.38 4.19
C ALA A 84 -21.20 8.37 3.54
N GLU A 85 -21.48 7.41 2.65
CA GLU A 85 -22.78 7.28 1.98
C GLU A 85 -23.90 6.77 2.91
N LYS A 86 -23.56 5.99 3.94
CA LYS A 86 -24.54 5.37 4.82
C LYS A 86 -25.00 6.26 5.98
N ASP A 87 -24.35 7.40 6.19
CA ASP A 87 -24.59 8.35 7.31
C ASP A 87 -24.67 7.66 8.69
N ASP A 88 -24.05 6.48 8.80
CA ASP A 88 -24.19 5.60 9.96
C ASP A 88 -23.09 5.94 10.98
N ILE A 89 -23.36 6.99 11.76
CA ILE A 89 -22.56 7.43 12.91
C ILE A 89 -22.34 6.30 13.95
N ASN A 90 -23.13 5.22 13.90
CA ASN A 90 -23.04 4.09 14.84
C ASN A 90 -22.20 2.90 14.30
N SER A 91 -21.63 3.00 13.10
CA SER A 91 -20.84 1.93 12.46
C SER A 91 -19.42 1.83 13.03
N SER A 92 -19.21 0.95 14.02
CA SER A 92 -17.94 0.34 14.49
C SER A 92 -16.73 1.23 14.83
N GLY A 93 -16.84 2.57 14.69
CA GLY A 93 -15.78 3.53 14.95
C GLY A 93 -14.61 3.49 13.96
N TRP A 94 -14.73 2.76 12.84
CA TRP A 94 -13.68 2.64 11.83
C TRP A 94 -14.21 2.93 10.43
N SER A 95 -13.52 3.81 9.71
CA SER A 95 -13.92 4.28 8.38
C SER A 95 -12.94 3.85 7.28
N GLY A 96 -11.80 3.26 7.63
CA GLY A 96 -10.71 3.01 6.68
C GLY A 96 -9.79 4.21 6.50
N ALA A 97 -10.21 5.43 6.89
CA ALA A 97 -9.36 6.61 6.89
C ALA A 97 -8.11 6.40 7.75
N GLU A 98 -8.20 5.62 8.84
CA GLU A 98 -7.10 5.31 9.74
C GLU A 98 -5.94 4.58 9.04
N TYR A 99 -6.25 3.71 8.06
CA TYR A 99 -5.24 3.07 7.23
C TYR A 99 -4.62 4.07 6.25
N LEU A 100 -5.45 4.84 5.55
CA LEU A 100 -4.99 5.79 4.53
C LEU A 100 -4.08 6.86 5.15
N GLU A 101 -4.51 7.50 6.23
CA GLU A 101 -3.72 8.50 6.96
C GLU A 101 -2.40 7.93 7.46
N ARG A 102 -2.40 6.68 7.94
CA ARG A 102 -1.20 6.05 8.47
C ARG A 102 -0.22 5.66 7.36
N PHE A 103 -0.71 5.16 6.23
CA PHE A 103 0.13 4.90 5.07
C PHE A 103 0.70 6.20 4.48
N GLU A 104 -0.11 7.25 4.35
CA GLU A 104 0.32 8.52 3.78
C GLU A 104 1.52 9.12 4.52
N LYS A 105 1.51 9.06 5.86
CA LYS A 105 2.61 9.54 6.72
C LYS A 105 3.97 8.88 6.45
N VAL A 106 3.98 7.65 5.94
CA VAL A 106 5.21 6.89 5.64
C VAL A 106 5.34 6.59 4.15
N LEU A 107 4.48 7.17 3.31
CA LEU A 107 4.37 6.80 1.90
C LEU A 107 5.63 7.16 1.12
N GLU A 108 6.19 8.34 1.33
CA GLU A 108 7.42 8.78 0.67
C GLU A 108 8.61 7.84 0.95
N GLU A 109 8.77 7.42 2.22
CA GLU A 109 9.82 6.49 2.64
C GLU A 109 9.60 5.10 2.02
N MET A 110 8.37 4.58 2.09
CA MET A 110 8.02 3.30 1.46
C MET A 110 8.27 3.35 -0.05
N PHE A 111 7.90 4.44 -0.71
CA PHE A 111 8.06 4.59 -2.15
C PHE A 111 9.53 4.66 -2.56
N SER A 112 10.36 5.36 -1.78
CA SER A 112 11.82 5.37 -1.97
C SER A 112 12.43 3.97 -1.91
N ASN A 113 11.95 3.12 -0.99
CA ASN A 113 12.35 1.71 -0.91
C ASN A 113 11.81 0.88 -2.08
N ILE A 114 10.58 1.14 -2.53
CA ILE A 114 9.96 0.45 -3.69
C ILE A 114 10.73 0.75 -4.97
N MET A 115 11.24 1.97 -5.16
CA MET A 115 11.98 2.39 -6.35
C MET A 115 13.34 1.69 -6.54
N GLN A 116 13.79 0.92 -5.54
CA GLN A 116 14.91 -0.01 -5.68
C GLN A 116 14.55 -1.26 -6.49
N CYS A 117 13.30 -1.38 -6.97
CA CYS A 117 12.87 -2.45 -7.86
C CYS A 117 13.71 -2.51 -9.15
N PRO A 118 13.78 -3.67 -9.81
CA PRO A 118 14.40 -3.80 -11.13
C PRO A 118 13.84 -2.82 -12.16
N GLU A 119 14.67 -2.38 -13.11
CA GLU A 119 14.27 -1.41 -14.15
C GLU A 119 12.99 -1.83 -14.91
N TYR A 120 12.85 -3.12 -15.21
CA TYR A 120 11.68 -3.66 -15.93
C TYR A 120 10.36 -3.58 -15.14
N ASP A 121 10.41 -3.28 -13.84
CA ASP A 121 9.23 -3.09 -13.00
C ASP A 121 8.89 -1.63 -12.75
N LYS A 122 9.79 -0.68 -13.07
CA LYS A 122 9.56 0.76 -12.82
C LYS A 122 8.33 1.31 -13.53
N ASP A 123 8.05 0.86 -14.74
CA ASP A 123 6.85 1.27 -15.48
C ASP A 123 5.56 0.82 -14.79
N LYS A 124 5.57 -0.36 -14.16
CA LYS A 124 4.43 -0.88 -13.39
C LYS A 124 4.27 -0.10 -12.08
N VAL A 125 5.37 0.22 -11.41
CA VAL A 125 5.37 1.09 -10.22
C VAL A 125 4.79 2.47 -10.56
N LYS A 126 5.26 3.09 -11.66
CA LYS A 126 4.73 4.36 -12.16
C LYS A 126 3.24 4.27 -12.46
N ARG A 127 2.78 3.18 -13.06
CA ARG A 127 1.36 2.97 -13.36
C ARG A 127 0.49 2.95 -12.11
N VAL A 128 0.94 2.29 -11.03
CA VAL A 128 0.22 2.31 -9.75
C VAL A 128 0.13 3.74 -9.19
N LEU A 129 1.22 4.50 -9.24
CA LEU A 129 1.23 5.89 -8.82
C LEU A 129 0.29 6.77 -9.66
N ASP A 130 0.30 6.61 -10.98
CA ASP A 130 -0.59 7.34 -11.89
C ASP A 130 -2.07 6.98 -11.64
N ILE A 131 -2.37 5.73 -11.29
CA ILE A 131 -3.73 5.31 -10.85
C ILE A 131 -4.12 6.05 -9.57
N TRP A 132 -3.24 6.14 -8.57
CA TRP A 132 -3.55 6.87 -7.33
C TRP A 132 -3.79 8.37 -7.56
N ILE A 133 -3.06 8.98 -8.50
CA ILE A 133 -3.21 10.41 -8.86
C ILE A 133 -4.51 10.66 -9.63
N SER A 134 -4.89 9.75 -10.54
CA SER A 134 -6.06 9.91 -11.41
C SER A 134 -7.37 9.46 -10.77
N LYS A 135 -7.33 8.74 -9.64
CA LYS A 135 -8.53 8.20 -9.01
C LYS A 135 -9.45 9.29 -8.46
N ASP A 136 -10.71 9.24 -8.87
CA ASP A 136 -11.77 10.09 -8.32
C ASP A 136 -11.99 9.82 -6.83
N GLY A 137 -12.22 10.89 -6.06
CA GLY A 137 -12.29 10.84 -4.59
C GLY A 137 -10.94 10.77 -3.88
N GLY A 138 -9.85 10.48 -4.60
CA GLY A 138 -8.47 10.42 -4.09
C GLY A 138 -8.20 9.23 -3.15
N ILE A 139 -7.03 8.59 -3.28
CA ILE A 139 -6.54 7.62 -2.26
C ILE A 139 -5.72 8.35 -1.19
N TYR A 140 -4.81 9.21 -1.65
CA TYR A 140 -3.89 9.99 -0.85
C TYR A 140 -3.91 11.44 -1.32
N SER A 141 -3.33 12.36 -0.53
CA SER A 141 -3.17 13.75 -0.94
C SER A 141 -2.42 13.88 -2.28
N ARG A 142 -2.94 14.72 -3.17
CA ARG A 142 -2.29 15.03 -4.45
C ARG A 142 -0.90 15.60 -4.27
N GLU A 143 -0.66 16.37 -3.21
CA GLU A 143 0.64 16.96 -2.89
C GLU A 143 1.70 15.87 -2.67
N VAL A 144 1.39 14.88 -1.81
CA VAL A 144 2.30 13.76 -1.52
C VAL A 144 2.56 12.94 -2.79
N LEU A 145 1.51 12.61 -3.55
CA LEU A 145 1.66 11.83 -4.78
C LEU A 145 2.47 12.55 -5.85
N GLN A 146 2.27 13.86 -6.00
CA GLN A 146 3.02 14.69 -6.95
C GLN A 146 4.49 14.78 -6.56
N LYS A 147 4.78 15.00 -5.27
CA LYS A 147 6.15 15.01 -4.74
C LYS A 147 6.88 13.69 -5.00
N ILE A 148 6.22 12.55 -4.79
CA ILE A 148 6.77 11.22 -5.10
C ILE A 148 7.05 11.09 -6.61
N LYS A 149 6.12 11.55 -7.45
CA LYS A 149 6.27 11.50 -8.91
C LYS A 149 7.45 12.34 -9.40
N GLU A 150 7.61 13.53 -8.84
CA GLU A 150 8.73 14.45 -9.12
C GLU A 150 10.07 13.87 -8.68
N ALA A 151 10.13 13.29 -7.48
CA ALA A 151 11.35 12.73 -6.92
C ALA A 151 11.90 11.53 -7.73
N HIS A 152 11.02 10.75 -8.37
CA HIS A 152 11.40 9.44 -8.93
C HIS A 152 11.18 9.27 -10.44
N PHE A 153 10.29 10.04 -11.07
CA PHE A 153 9.90 9.84 -12.46
C PHE A 153 9.99 11.07 -13.34
N GLN A 154 10.22 12.25 -12.78
CA GLN A 154 10.54 13.42 -13.59
C GLN A 154 12.05 13.45 -13.83
N GLN A 155 12.45 13.30 -15.10
CA GLN A 155 13.84 13.50 -15.48
C GLN A 155 14.23 14.93 -15.12
N ARG A 156 15.30 15.12 -14.34
CA ARG A 156 15.98 16.41 -14.27
C ARG A 156 16.43 16.75 -15.68
N THR A 157 15.67 17.57 -16.39
CA THR A 157 16.20 18.28 -17.56
C THR A 157 17.24 19.26 -17.04
N MET A 158 18.48 18.79 -16.88
CA MET A 158 19.64 19.68 -16.86
C MET A 158 19.85 20.10 -18.31
N THR A 159 19.18 21.18 -18.72
CA THR A 159 19.61 21.96 -19.88
C THR A 159 20.89 22.68 -19.48
N ASN A 160 21.98 22.28 -20.14
CA ASN A 160 23.25 23.02 -20.23
C ASN A 160 23.03 24.45 -20.72
#